data_AF-A0A348XCS9-F1
#
_entry.id   AF-A0A348XCS9-F1
#
_cell.length_a   1.000
_cell.length_b   1.000
_cell.length_c   1.000
_cell.angle_alpha   90.00
_cell.angle_beta   90.00
_cell.angle_gamma   90.00
#
_symmetry.space_group_name_H-M   'P 1'
#
loop_
_entity.id
_entity.type
_entity.pdbx_description
1 polymer ?
#
loop_
_entity_poly.entity_id
_entity_poly.type
_entity_poly.pdbx_seq_one_letter_code
_entity_poly.pdbx_strand_id
1 'polypeptide(L)'
;MRRVFNVTGSCNPQRHFMVGMSGKLARIRALIERGHYFAINRPRQYGKTAMLFELLRRLGDEYLVLPLSIEGVGDLMFDSEESLAAGVVSQIVQTIDLINQVCLRPCRHSAKT
;
A
#
# COMPACT_ATOMS: atom_id res chain seq x y z
N MET A 1 -11.13 -20.96 -19.81
CA MET A 1 -9.65 -20.92 -19.73
C MET A 1 -9.20 -21.39 -18.36
N ARG A 2 -8.17 -22.26 -18.28
CA ARG A 2 -7.55 -22.64 -17.00
C ARG A 2 -6.65 -21.48 -16.54
N ARG A 3 -6.74 -21.12 -15.24
CA ARG A 3 -5.83 -20.12 -14.65
C ARG A 3 -4.39 -20.66 -14.67
N VAL A 4 -3.40 -19.77 -14.68
CA VAL A 4 -1.96 -20.13 -14.68
C VAL A 4 -1.23 -19.50 -13.50
N PHE A 5 -0.12 -20.11 -13.06
CA PHE A 5 0.76 -19.46 -12.09
C PHE A 5 1.61 -18.42 -12.80
N ASN A 6 1.56 -17.19 -12.32
CA ASN A 6 2.38 -16.11 -12.85
C ASN A 6 3.62 -15.93 -11.99
N VAL A 7 4.78 -16.14 -12.60
CA VAL A 7 6.08 -15.98 -11.94
C VAL A 7 6.80 -14.69 -12.37
N THR A 8 6.27 -13.99 -13.37
CA THR A 8 6.85 -12.76 -13.93
C THR A 8 5.83 -11.60 -13.90
N GLY A 9 6.23 -10.44 -13.35
CA GLY A 9 5.37 -9.25 -13.34
C GLY A 9 4.12 -9.34 -12.45
N SER A 10 3.18 -8.42 -12.68
CA SER A 10 1.98 -8.25 -11.84
C SER A 10 0.92 -9.33 -12.07
N CYS A 11 0.28 -9.79 -11.00
CA CYS A 11 -0.77 -10.79 -11.10
C CYS A 11 -2.13 -10.21 -11.53
N ASN A 12 -2.77 -10.83 -12.53
CA ASN A 12 -4.13 -10.52 -12.96
C ASN A 12 -5.12 -11.58 -12.40
N PRO A 13 -6.09 -11.22 -11.55
CA PRO A 13 -7.03 -12.17 -10.93
C PRO A 13 -7.91 -12.96 -11.90
N GLN A 14 -8.17 -12.41 -13.09
CA GLN A 14 -8.95 -13.08 -14.14
C GLN A 14 -8.15 -14.16 -14.88
N ARG A 15 -6.81 -14.06 -14.87
CA ARG A 15 -5.91 -14.93 -15.65
C ARG A 15 -5.06 -15.85 -14.78
N HIS A 16 -4.72 -15.42 -13.56
CA HIS A 16 -3.71 -16.06 -12.73
C HIS A 16 -4.31 -16.71 -11.48
N PHE A 17 -3.66 -17.77 -10.98
CA PHE A 17 -3.97 -18.32 -9.67
C PHE A 17 -3.63 -17.30 -8.59
N MET A 18 -4.64 -16.93 -7.80
CA MET A 18 -4.52 -15.99 -6.68
C MET A 18 -4.87 -16.73 -5.40
N VAL A 19 -4.02 -16.62 -4.39
CA VAL A 19 -4.34 -17.13 -3.05
C VAL A 19 -5.36 -16.19 -2.41
N GLY A 20 -6.42 -16.74 -1.82
CA GLY A 20 -7.40 -15.95 -1.08
C GLY A 20 -6.75 -15.20 0.10
N MET A 21 -6.89 -13.88 0.12
CA MET A 21 -6.26 -13.01 1.15
C MET A 21 -7.26 -12.46 2.18
N SER A 22 -8.57 -12.63 1.97
CA SER A 22 -9.63 -12.01 2.79
C SER A 22 -9.49 -12.30 4.29
N GLY A 23 -9.22 -13.55 4.69
CA GLY A 23 -9.04 -13.89 6.10
C GLY A 23 -7.79 -13.27 6.73
N LYS A 24 -6.71 -13.08 5.95
CA LYS A 24 -5.50 -12.38 6.42
C LYS A 24 -5.76 -10.89 6.58
N LEU A 25 -6.45 -10.27 5.61
CA LEU A 25 -6.81 -8.86 5.65
C LEU A 25 -7.76 -8.56 6.82
N ALA A 26 -8.70 -9.44 7.12
CA ALA A 26 -9.57 -9.31 8.29
C ALA A 26 -8.78 -9.31 9.61
N ARG A 27 -7.78 -10.20 9.74
CA ARG A 27 -6.89 -10.22 10.92
C ARG A 27 -6.06 -8.95 11.04
N ILE A 28 -5.54 -8.44 9.93
CA ILE A 28 -4.79 -7.17 9.92
C ILE A 28 -5.70 -6.00 10.32
N ARG A 29 -6.93 -5.93 9.79
CA ARG A 29 -7.91 -4.89 10.17
C ARG A 29 -8.20 -4.91 11.67
N ALA A 30 -8.40 -6.08 12.26
CA ALA A 30 -8.60 -6.20 13.71
C ALA A 30 -7.40 -5.72 14.55
N LEU A 31 -6.17 -5.80 14.03
CA LEU A 31 -4.99 -5.23 14.68
C LEU A 31 -4.98 -3.70 14.57
N ILE A 32 -5.32 -3.17 13.39
CA ILE A 32 -5.42 -1.72 13.15
C ILE A 32 -6.46 -1.08 14.06
N GLU A 33 -7.65 -1.68 14.18
CA GLU A 33 -8.73 -1.18 15.05
C GLU A 33 -8.34 -1.14 16.54
N ARG A 34 -7.35 -1.95 16.94
CA ARG A 34 -6.81 -1.98 18.32
C ARG A 34 -5.57 -1.11 18.49
N GLY A 35 -5.13 -0.40 17.45
CA GLY A 35 -3.90 0.39 17.46
C GLY A 35 -2.62 -0.45 17.55
N HIS A 36 -2.67 -1.73 17.17
CA HIS A 36 -1.52 -2.62 17.22
C HIS A 36 -0.67 -2.54 15.95
N TYR A 37 0.65 -2.57 16.15
CA TYR A 37 1.60 -2.73 15.06
C TYR A 37 1.61 -4.18 14.54
N PHE A 38 1.88 -4.34 13.24
CA PHE A 38 2.00 -5.64 12.60
C PHE A 38 3.10 -5.62 11.53
N ALA A 39 3.67 -6.80 11.26
CA ALA A 39 4.68 -7.00 10.23
C ALA A 39 4.22 -8.05 9.21
N ILE A 40 4.50 -7.80 7.93
CA ILE A 40 4.23 -8.75 6.83
C ILE A 40 5.57 -9.31 6.34
N ASN A 41 6.04 -10.39 6.98
CA ASN A 41 7.24 -11.09 6.54
C ASN A 41 6.88 -12.34 5.71
N ARG A 42 7.30 -12.37 4.43
CA ARG A 42 7.17 -13.53 3.51
C ARG A 42 8.37 -13.57 2.56
N PRO A 43 8.65 -14.68 1.86
CA PRO A 43 9.67 -14.71 0.81
C PRO A 43 9.27 -13.89 -0.43
N ARG A 44 10.19 -13.69 -1.39
CA ARG A 44 9.91 -12.98 -2.66
C ARG A 44 8.80 -13.69 -3.45
N GLN A 45 7.98 -12.92 -4.18
CA GLN A 45 6.89 -13.42 -5.04
C GLN A 45 5.66 -14.05 -4.34
N TYR A 46 5.54 -13.96 -3.00
CA TYR A 46 4.36 -14.44 -2.26
C TYR A 46 3.17 -13.47 -2.25
N GLY A 47 3.14 -12.50 -3.18
CA GLY A 47 2.06 -11.52 -3.27
C GLY A 47 2.01 -10.49 -2.14
N LYS A 48 3.15 -10.19 -1.49
CA LYS A 48 3.22 -9.17 -0.41
C LYS A 48 2.73 -7.79 -0.89
N THR A 49 3.25 -7.32 -2.02
CA THR A 49 2.87 -6.05 -2.63
C THR A 49 1.39 -6.04 -3.04
N ALA A 50 0.91 -7.15 -3.61
CA ALA A 50 -0.52 -7.29 -3.94
C ALA A 50 -1.43 -7.25 -2.70
N MET A 51 -0.99 -7.85 -1.59
CA MET A 51 -1.69 -7.78 -0.30
C MET A 51 -1.70 -6.37 0.26
N LEU A 52 -0.57 -5.66 0.21
CA LEU A 52 -0.46 -4.26 0.63
C LEU A 52 -1.42 -3.38 -0.19
N PHE A 53 -1.43 -3.49 -1.52
CA PHE A 53 -2.35 -2.72 -2.36
C PHE A 53 -3.83 -2.98 -2.04
N GLU A 54 -4.22 -4.25 -1.87
CA GLU A 54 -5.61 -4.57 -1.51
C GLU A 54 -5.96 -4.09 -0.09
N LEU A 55 -5.00 -4.08 0.84
CA LEU A 55 -5.19 -3.52 2.18
C LEU A 55 -5.39 -2.00 2.11
N LEU A 56 -4.49 -1.28 1.42
CA LEU A 56 -4.59 0.17 1.19
C LEU A 56 -5.95 0.54 0.60
N ARG A 57 -6.39 -0.19 -0.44
CA ARG A 57 -7.67 0.04 -1.11
C ARG A 57 -8.87 -0.13 -0.17
N ARG A 58 -8.84 -1.12 0.73
CA ARG A 58 -9.94 -1.37 1.68
C ARG A 58 -9.97 -0.37 2.83
N LEU A 59 -8.81 0.15 3.23
CA LEU A 59 -8.71 1.10 4.33
C LEU A 59 -8.98 2.54 3.88
N GLY A 60 -8.78 2.87 2.59
CA GLY A 60 -8.86 4.25 2.08
C GLY A 60 -10.21 4.94 2.26
N ASP A 61 -11.31 4.20 2.44
CA ASP A 61 -12.63 4.79 2.70
C ASP A 61 -12.81 5.22 4.17
N GLU A 62 -12.02 4.65 5.09
CA GLU A 62 -12.17 4.83 6.54
C GLU A 62 -10.96 5.51 7.19
N TYR A 63 -9.79 5.45 6.54
CA TYR A 63 -8.51 5.91 7.07
C TYR A 63 -7.77 6.75 6.03
N LEU A 64 -7.09 7.80 6.48
CA LEU A 64 -6.00 8.39 5.71
C LEU A 64 -4.81 7.45 5.75
N VAL A 65 -4.55 6.77 4.64
CA VAL A 65 -3.43 5.82 4.55
C VAL A 65 -2.24 6.49 3.88
N LEU A 66 -1.10 6.51 4.58
CA LEU A 66 0.16 7.09 4.09
C LEU A 66 1.11 5.96 3.63
N PRO A 67 1.16 5.62 2.33
CA PRO A 67 2.11 4.64 1.82
C PRO A 67 3.51 5.24 1.77
N LEU A 68 4.36 4.89 2.73
CA LEU A 68 5.76 5.31 2.78
C LEU A 68 6.66 4.16 2.33
N SER A 69 7.73 4.49 1.60
CA SER A 69 8.78 3.55 1.21
C SER A 69 10.15 4.16 1.48
N ILE A 70 11.03 3.37 2.10
CA ILE A 70 12.45 3.70 2.24
C ILE A 70 13.31 2.96 1.22
N GLU A 71 12.70 2.30 0.23
CA GLU A 71 13.43 1.69 -0.87
C GLU A 71 13.97 2.78 -1.81
N GLY A 72 15.29 2.82 -2.00
CA GLY A 72 15.93 3.72 -2.97
C GLY A 72 16.23 5.15 -2.47
N VAL A 73 16.09 5.43 -1.16
CA VAL A 73 16.34 6.78 -0.59
C VAL A 73 17.84 7.09 -0.42
N GLY A 74 18.73 6.16 -0.79
CA GLY A 74 20.19 6.31 -0.68
C GLY A 74 20.70 6.21 0.76
N ASP A 75 22.03 6.07 0.91
CA ASP A 75 22.64 5.78 2.21
C ASP A 75 22.63 6.98 3.16
N LEU A 76 22.67 8.21 2.63
CA LEU A 76 22.70 9.46 3.41
C LEU A 76 21.52 9.62 4.38
N MET A 77 20.37 9.01 4.05
CA MET A 77 19.19 9.03 4.93
C MET A 77 19.44 8.28 6.25
N PHE A 78 20.39 7.34 6.26
CA PHE A 78 20.68 6.45 7.39
C PHE A 78 21.95 6.84 8.15
N ASP A 79 22.59 7.96 7.81
CA ASP A 79 23.85 8.40 8.41
C ASP A 79 23.70 8.89 9.85
N SER A 80 22.54 9.45 10.21
CA SER A 80 22.24 9.91 11.56
C SER A 80 20.75 9.85 11.87
N GLU A 81 20.40 9.92 13.16
CA GLU A 81 19.00 9.98 13.59
C GLU A 81 18.29 11.22 13.04
N GLU A 82 18.98 12.35 12.95
CA GLU A 82 18.47 13.59 12.41
C GLU A 82 18.17 13.46 10.91
N SER A 83 19.09 12.87 10.14
CA SER A 83 18.90 12.62 8.71
C SER A 83 17.72 11.67 8.46
N LEU A 84 17.59 10.63 9.28
CA LEU A 84 16.48 9.69 9.19
C LEU A 84 15.14 10.37 9.51
N ALA A 85 15.08 11.12 10.62
CA ALA A 85 13.88 11.84 11.01
C ALA A 85 13.45 12.86 9.94
N ALA A 86 14.39 13.65 9.43
CA ALA A 86 14.14 14.61 8.36
C ALA A 86 13.66 13.92 7.08
N GLY A 87 14.28 12.80 6.69
CA GLY A 87 13.89 12.01 5.53
C GLY A 87 12.48 11.45 5.66
N VAL A 88 12.12 10.86 6.81
CA VAL A 88 10.78 10.31 7.06
C VAL A 88 9.73 11.42 7.02
N VAL A 89 9.99 12.57 7.66
CA VAL A 89 9.08 13.72 7.62
C VAL A 89 8.88 14.22 6.19
N SER A 90 9.96 14.33 5.40
CA SER A 90 9.88 14.72 4.00
C SER A 90 9.01 13.76 3.18
N GLN A 91 9.17 12.44 3.37
CA GLN A 91 8.32 11.44 2.72
C GLN A 91 6.84 11.57 3.12
N ILE A 92 6.55 11.85 4.39
CA ILE A 92 5.18 12.08 4.89
C ILE A 92 4.57 13.30 4.20
N VAL A 93 5.28 14.43 4.19
CA VAL A 93 4.80 15.68 3.57
C VAL A 93 4.51 15.47 2.08
N GLN A 94 5.46 14.90 1.35
CA GLN A 94 5.29 14.59 -0.09
C GLN A 94 4.08 13.68 -0.34
N THR A 95 3.86 12.69 0.52
CA THR A 95 2.73 11.77 0.40
C THR A 95 1.40 12.48 0.65
N ILE A 96 1.34 13.34 1.68
CA ILE A 96 0.14 14.14 1.98
C ILE A 96 -0.16 15.10 0.82
N ASP A 97 0.84 15.79 0.28
CA ASP A 97 0.68 16.70 -0.85
C ASP A 97 0.15 15.97 -2.09
N LEU A 98 0.67 14.77 -2.37
CA LEU A 98 0.21 13.94 -3.48
C LEU A 98 -1.26 13.51 -3.28
N ILE A 99 -1.63 13.07 -2.08
CA ILE A 99 -3.01 12.70 -1.74
C ILE A 99 -3.93 13.91 -1.94
N ASN A 100 -3.55 15.09 -1.45
CA ASN A 100 -4.32 16.31 -1.63
C ASN A 100 -4.50 16.67 -3.12
N GLN A 101 -3.45 16.55 -3.94
CA GLN A 101 -3.56 16.83 -5.38
C GLN A 101 -4.45 15.84 -6.15
N VAL A 102 -4.50 14.58 -5.72
CA VAL A 102 -5.30 13.53 -6.35
C VAL A 102 -6.75 13.57 -5.86
N CYS A 103 -6.98 13.79 -4.57
CA CYS A 103 -8.30 13.87 -3.96
C CYS A 103 -9.01 15.22 -4.21
N LEU A 104 -8.29 16.32 -4.47
CA LEU A 104 -8.87 17.61 -4.88
C LEU A 104 -9.19 17.70 -6.37
N ARG A 105 -8.99 16.65 -7.17
CA ARG A 105 -9.60 16.61 -8.50
C ARG A 105 -11.07 16.27 -8.32
N PRO A 106 -12.02 17.20 -8.59
CA PRO A 106 -13.42 16.81 -8.64
C PRO A 106 -13.52 15.71 -9.70
N CYS A 107 -14.03 14.55 -9.29
CA CYS A 107 -14.50 13.54 -10.21
C CYS A 107 -15.44 14.25 -11.20
N ARG A 108 -14.97 14.56 -12.41
CA ARG A 108 -15.84 14.96 -13.53
C ARG A 108 -16.61 13.73 -14.00
N HIS A 109 -17.44 13.17 -13.14
CA HIS A 109 -18.49 12.24 -13.53
C HIS A 109 -19.74 13.06 -13.75
N SER A 110 -19.91 13.46 -15.01
CA SER A 110 -21.18 13.66 -15.72
C SER A 110 -22.38 13.93 -14.82
N ALA A 111 -22.78 15.20 -14.70
CA ALA A 111 -24.18 15.54 -14.55
C ALA A 111 -24.92 14.93 -15.76
N LYS A 112 -25.59 13.80 -15.55
CA LYS A 112 -26.69 13.37 -16.42
C LYS A 112 -27.95 13.87 -15.74
N THR A 113 -28.48 14.97 -16.26
CA THR A 113 -29.92 15.26 -16.26
C THR A 113 -30.36 15.12 -17.71
#